data_AF-A0A1W9HFY6-F1
#
_entry.id   AF-A0A1W9HFY6-F1
#
_cell.length_a   1.000
_cell.length_b   1.000
_cell.length_c   1.000
_cell.angle_alpha   90.00
_cell.angle_beta   90.00
_cell.angle_gamma   90.00
#
_symmetry.space_group_name_H-M   'P 1'
#
loop_
_entity.id
_entity.type
_entity.pdbx_description
1 polymer ?
#
loop_
_entity_poly.entity_id
_entity_poly.type
_entity_poly.pdbx_seq_one_letter_code
_entity_poly.pdbx_strand_id
1 'polypeptide(L)'
;MFAANHAAEGEWRWSNDREDVVIEVEKKNAKNEAERAAKEERYRTRLSNLTWEQLQSETPFERWSPSPPFPPEEFTNAARAVVRSACDALKELGPKPRRADVRAVLKKTVTWFNEADEKAGNVIETEEREDICAVLEEMAHVARQKVLVEEIDEWREW
;
A
#
# COMPACT_ATOMS: atom_id res chain seq x y z
N MET A 1 -20.71 -4.05 -27.72
CA MET A 1 -21.37 -2.94 -28.43
C MET A 1 -21.87 -1.84 -27.46
N PHE A 2 -21.22 -1.64 -26.30
CA PHE A 2 -21.67 -0.69 -25.25
C PHE A 2 -20.81 0.59 -25.14
N ALA A 3 -19.55 0.56 -25.60
CA ALA A 3 -18.63 1.69 -25.45
C ALA A 3 -18.97 2.92 -26.33
N ALA A 4 -19.51 2.69 -27.53
CA ALA A 4 -19.90 3.78 -28.44
C ALA A 4 -21.08 4.60 -27.90
N ASN A 5 -21.94 3.99 -27.07
CA ASN A 5 -23.11 4.66 -26.50
C ASN A 5 -22.71 5.60 -25.35
N HIS A 6 -21.78 5.17 -24.48
CA HIS A 6 -21.28 6.02 -23.38
C HIS A 6 -20.47 7.23 -23.84
N ALA A 7 -19.69 7.10 -24.92
CA ALA A 7 -18.96 8.23 -25.49
C ALA A 7 -19.94 9.27 -26.09
N ALA A 8 -20.94 8.81 -26.84
CA ALA A 8 -21.97 9.68 -27.43
C ALA A 8 -22.84 10.36 -26.35
N GLU A 9 -23.21 9.66 -25.28
CA GLU A 9 -23.90 10.23 -24.13
C GLU A 9 -23.04 11.29 -23.40
N GLY A 10 -21.74 11.04 -23.24
CA GLY A 10 -20.81 11.99 -22.63
C GLY A 10 -20.64 13.27 -23.45
N GLU A 11 -20.48 13.15 -24.77
CA GLU A 11 -20.40 14.29 -25.69
C GLU A 11 -21.72 15.08 -25.73
N TRP A 12 -22.86 14.39 -25.71
CA TRP A 12 -24.17 15.05 -25.65
C TRP A 12 -24.37 15.81 -24.33
N ARG A 13 -24.05 15.19 -23.18
CA ARG A 13 -24.15 15.86 -21.87
C ARG A 13 -23.19 17.04 -21.75
N TRP A 14 -21.98 16.94 -22.30
CA TRP A 14 -21.05 18.07 -22.33
C TRP A 14 -21.57 19.24 -23.17
N SER A 15 -22.27 18.97 -24.27
CA SER A 15 -22.81 20.01 -25.14
C SER A 15 -24.13 20.62 -24.64
N ASN A 16 -24.92 19.91 -23.83
CA ASN A 16 -26.27 20.32 -23.43
C ASN A 16 -26.39 20.63 -21.92
N ASP A 17 -25.67 19.91 -21.07
CA ASP A 17 -25.77 19.97 -19.60
C ASP A 17 -24.40 20.25 -18.96
N ARG A 18 -23.58 21.08 -19.62
CA ARG A 18 -22.18 21.33 -19.23
C ARG A 18 -22.02 21.75 -17.77
N GLU A 19 -22.89 22.63 -17.29
CA GLU A 19 -22.83 23.14 -15.91
C GLU A 19 -23.07 22.01 -14.90
N ASP A 20 -24.05 21.14 -15.16
CA ASP A 20 -24.33 19.98 -14.30
C ASP A 20 -23.17 18.99 -14.30
N VAL A 21 -22.55 18.74 -15.46
CA VAL A 21 -21.35 17.88 -15.57
C VAL A 21 -20.18 18.46 -14.77
N VAL A 22 -19.96 19.78 -14.82
CA VAL A 22 -18.91 20.44 -14.04
C VAL A 22 -19.19 20.32 -12.54
N ILE A 23 -20.43 20.58 -12.10
CA ILE A 23 -20.82 20.45 -10.69
C ILE A 23 -20.67 19.00 -10.19
N GLU A 24 -21.03 18.00 -11.01
CA GLU A 24 -20.83 16.58 -10.69
C GLU A 24 -19.35 16.23 -10.51
N VAL A 25 -18.49 16.71 -11.41
CA VAL A 25 -17.03 16.50 -11.34
C VAL A 25 -16.44 17.19 -10.12
N GLU A 26 -16.83 18.43 -9.83
CA GLU A 26 -16.38 19.17 -8.64
C GLU A 26 -16.79 18.46 -7.35
N LYS A 27 -18.04 18.02 -7.24
CA LYS A 27 -18.53 17.23 -6.09
C LYS A 27 -17.76 15.92 -5.93
N LYS A 28 -17.49 15.21 -7.04
CA LYS A 28 -16.71 13.96 -7.02
C LYS A 28 -15.27 14.22 -6.58
N ASN A 29 -14.63 15.27 -7.09
CA ASN A 29 -13.27 15.64 -6.73
C ASN A 29 -13.16 16.05 -5.25
N ALA A 30 -14.09 16.89 -4.77
CA ALA A 30 -14.15 17.31 -3.37
C ALA A 30 -14.36 16.11 -2.42
N LYS A 31 -15.23 15.16 -2.80
CA LYS A 31 -15.42 13.90 -2.06
C LYS A 31 -14.13 13.08 -2.02
N ASN A 32 -13.47 12.88 -3.16
CA ASN A 32 -12.22 12.13 -3.25
C ASN A 32 -11.08 12.79 -2.46
N GLU A 33 -11.01 14.13 -2.43
CA GLU A 33 -10.04 14.88 -1.64
C GLU A 33 -10.32 14.75 -0.14
N ALA A 34 -11.57 14.87 0.29
CA ALA A 34 -11.96 14.65 1.68
C ALA A 34 -11.67 13.21 2.15
N GLU A 35 -11.91 12.21 1.30
CA GLU A 35 -11.58 10.80 1.58
C GLU A 35 -10.07 10.58 1.71
N ARG A 36 -9.26 11.17 0.82
CA ARG A 36 -7.79 11.12 0.91
C ARG A 36 -7.28 11.78 2.19
N ALA A 37 -7.72 13.00 2.49
CA ALA A 37 -7.32 13.72 3.70
C ALA A 37 -7.71 12.94 4.98
N ALA A 38 -8.90 12.31 5.00
CA ALA A 38 -9.31 11.47 6.11
C ALA A 38 -8.47 10.19 6.23
N LYS A 39 -8.07 9.56 5.11
CA LYS A 39 -7.16 8.39 5.09
C LYS A 39 -5.79 8.79 5.66
N GLU A 40 -5.24 9.90 5.21
CA GLU A 40 -3.96 10.45 5.69
C GLU A 40 -3.97 10.77 7.18
N GLU A 41 -5.03 11.42 7.69
CA GLU A 41 -5.13 11.77 9.10
C GLU A 41 -5.21 10.52 10.00
N ARG A 42 -6.02 9.54 9.61
CA ARG A 42 -6.11 8.25 10.30
C ARG A 42 -4.76 7.53 10.31
N TYR A 43 -4.07 7.57 9.18
CA TYR A 43 -2.76 6.94 9.04
C TYR A 43 -1.70 7.63 9.91
N ARG A 44 -1.66 8.96 9.92
CA ARG A 44 -0.78 9.73 10.80
C ARG A 44 -1.05 9.44 12.28
N THR A 45 -2.33 9.36 12.65
CA THR A 45 -2.75 9.01 14.01
C THR A 45 -2.29 7.60 14.38
N ARG A 46 -2.45 6.62 13.48
CA ARG A 46 -1.96 5.25 13.67
C ARG A 46 -0.46 5.22 13.89
N LEU A 47 0.31 5.84 12.99
CA LEU A 47 1.77 5.93 13.09
C LEU A 47 2.24 6.52 14.43
N SER A 48 1.55 7.53 14.96
CA SER A 48 1.96 8.21 16.21
C SER A 48 1.95 7.32 17.45
N ASN A 49 1.14 6.26 17.46
CA ASN A 49 0.99 5.34 18.58
C ASN A 49 1.57 3.94 18.29
N LEU A 50 2.14 3.74 17.10
CA LEU A 50 2.52 2.44 16.60
C LEU A 50 3.75 1.88 17.34
N THR A 51 3.68 0.62 17.78
CA THR A 51 4.80 -0.09 18.40
C THR A 51 5.12 -1.41 17.71
N TRP A 52 6.28 -1.99 18.02
CA TRP A 52 6.63 -3.33 17.53
C TRP A 52 5.65 -4.39 18.02
N GLU A 53 5.19 -4.30 19.26
CA GLU A 53 4.20 -5.23 19.83
C GLU A 53 2.88 -5.19 19.05
N GLN A 54 2.43 -3.99 18.66
CA GLN A 54 1.24 -3.84 17.83
C GLN A 54 1.43 -4.47 16.46
N LEU A 55 2.52 -4.13 15.76
CA LEU A 55 2.86 -4.71 14.44
C LEU A 55 2.97 -6.25 14.47
N GLN A 56 3.52 -6.81 15.54
CA GLN A 56 3.64 -8.26 15.73
C GLN A 56 2.30 -8.94 16.06
N SER A 57 1.37 -8.22 16.72
CA SER A 57 0.06 -8.75 17.11
C SER A 57 -0.97 -8.75 15.98
N GLU A 58 -0.78 -7.87 14.99
CA GLU A 58 -1.67 -7.76 13.84
C GLU A 58 -1.43 -8.89 12.84
N THR A 59 -2.42 -9.13 11.97
CA THR A 59 -2.26 -10.05 10.84
C THR A 59 -1.98 -9.22 9.59
N PRO A 60 -0.73 -9.19 9.09
CA PRO A 60 -0.43 -8.53 7.83
C PRO A 60 -1.31 -9.08 6.72
N PHE A 61 -1.77 -8.21 5.83
CA PHE A 61 -2.52 -8.60 4.65
C PHE A 61 -3.78 -9.42 4.99
N GLU A 62 -4.47 -9.11 6.09
CA GLU A 62 -5.69 -9.82 6.50
C GLU A 62 -6.77 -9.81 5.40
N ARG A 63 -6.80 -8.74 4.61
CA ARG A 63 -7.76 -8.53 3.51
C ARG A 63 -7.43 -9.30 2.24
N TRP A 64 -6.24 -9.87 2.11
CA TRP A 64 -5.87 -10.71 0.97
C TRP A 64 -6.58 -12.06 1.11
N SER A 65 -7.86 -12.07 0.76
CA SER A 65 -8.70 -13.26 0.69
C SER A 65 -8.55 -13.88 -0.70
N PRO A 66 -8.35 -15.20 -0.84
CA PRO A 66 -8.21 -15.82 -2.14
C PRO A 66 -9.54 -15.74 -2.92
N SER A 67 -9.65 -14.75 -3.79
CA SER A 67 -10.67 -14.63 -4.83
C SER A 67 -10.04 -13.86 -5.98
N PRO A 68 -9.97 -14.39 -7.21
CA PRO A 68 -9.36 -13.65 -8.32
C PRO A 68 -9.98 -12.25 -8.42
N PRO A 69 -9.17 -11.17 -8.45
CA PRO A 69 -7.74 -11.12 -8.78
C PRO A 69 -6.73 -11.19 -7.61
N PHE A 70 -7.13 -11.52 -6.37
CA PHE A 70 -6.22 -11.52 -5.22
C PHE A 70 -5.09 -12.57 -5.31
N PRO A 71 -3.94 -12.33 -4.65
CA PRO A 71 -2.83 -13.28 -4.60
C PRO A 71 -3.25 -14.66 -4.08
N PRO A 72 -2.63 -15.75 -4.58
CA PRO A 72 -2.85 -17.09 -4.07
C PRO A 72 -2.58 -17.20 -2.57
N GLU A 73 -3.30 -18.09 -1.87
CA GLU A 73 -3.15 -18.27 -0.43
C GLU A 73 -1.70 -18.57 0.00
N GLU A 74 -0.97 -19.37 -0.79
CA GLU A 74 0.44 -19.68 -0.54
C GLU A 74 1.33 -18.42 -0.58
N PHE A 75 1.09 -17.53 -1.54
CA PHE A 75 1.80 -16.26 -1.65
C PHE A 75 1.53 -15.38 -0.44
N THR A 76 0.25 -15.21 -0.09
CA THR A 76 -0.19 -14.40 1.06
C THR A 76 0.40 -14.91 2.37
N ASN A 77 0.44 -16.23 2.57
CA ASN A 77 1.03 -16.83 3.77
C ASN A 77 2.55 -16.64 3.82
N ALA A 78 3.24 -16.75 2.68
CA ALA A 78 4.67 -16.46 2.62
C ALA A 78 4.98 -14.97 2.86
N ALA A 79 4.18 -14.06 2.29
CA ALA A 79 4.30 -12.62 2.51
C ALA A 79 4.12 -12.25 3.99
N ARG A 80 3.13 -12.85 4.66
CA ARG A 80 2.92 -12.70 6.12
C ARG A 80 4.13 -13.18 6.92
N ALA A 81 4.72 -14.31 6.55
CA ALA A 81 5.89 -14.84 7.23
C ALA A 81 7.12 -13.92 7.08
N VAL A 82 7.33 -13.38 5.87
CA VAL A 82 8.43 -12.45 5.60
C VAL A 82 8.27 -11.14 6.35
N VAL A 83 7.05 -10.58 6.36
CA VAL A 83 6.74 -9.37 7.15
C VAL A 83 6.99 -9.59 8.63
N ARG A 84 6.53 -10.71 9.21
CA ARG A 84 6.76 -11.03 10.62
C ARG A 84 8.25 -11.17 10.94
N SER A 85 8.99 -11.90 10.10
CA SER A 85 10.44 -12.04 10.26
C SER A 85 11.17 -10.69 10.18
N ALA A 86 10.72 -9.78 9.32
CA ALA A 86 11.28 -8.44 9.23
C ALA A 86 10.98 -7.61 10.50
N CYS A 87 9.75 -7.67 11.03
CA CYS A 87 9.40 -7.03 12.30
C CYS A 87 10.28 -7.55 13.45
N ASP A 88 10.47 -8.86 13.54
CA ASP A 88 11.32 -9.48 14.57
C ASP A 88 12.76 -9.00 14.45
N ALA A 89 13.33 -9.04 13.25
CA ALA A 89 14.69 -8.58 12.98
C ALA A 89 14.87 -7.09 13.32
N LEU A 90 13.91 -6.23 12.95
CA LEU A 90 13.97 -4.80 13.27
C LEU A 90 13.84 -4.53 14.76
N LYS A 91 13.02 -5.29 15.49
CA LYS A 91 12.89 -5.21 16.93
C LYS A 91 14.19 -5.61 17.64
N GLU A 92 14.86 -6.66 17.17
CA GLU A 92 16.14 -7.14 17.71
C GLU A 92 17.29 -6.13 17.57
N LEU A 93 17.24 -5.23 16.58
CA LEU A 93 18.22 -4.14 16.44
C LEU A 93 18.14 -3.10 17.59
N GLY A 94 17.09 -3.15 18.41
CA GLY A 94 16.91 -2.29 19.58
C GLY A 94 16.24 -0.94 19.26
N PRO A 95 16.12 -0.04 20.26
CA PRO A 95 15.26 1.14 20.18
C PRO A 95 15.78 2.28 19.30
N LYS A 96 17.07 2.26 18.94
CA LYS A 96 17.72 3.27 18.08
C LYS A 96 18.69 2.58 17.11
N PRO A 97 18.16 1.78 16.18
CA PRO A 97 18.98 1.00 15.27
C PRO A 97 19.72 1.93 14.30
N ARG A 98 20.90 1.50 13.83
CA ARG A 98 21.63 2.24 12.79
C ARG A 98 20.84 2.16 11.48
N ARG A 99 20.79 3.28 10.74
CA ARG A 99 20.08 3.34 9.46
C ARG A 99 20.47 2.22 8.50
N ALA A 100 21.76 1.89 8.41
CA ALA A 100 22.26 0.84 7.53
C ALA A 100 21.68 -0.54 7.85
N ASP A 101 21.48 -0.85 9.14
CA ASP A 101 20.94 -2.14 9.57
C ASP A 101 19.44 -2.23 9.24
N VAL A 102 18.68 -1.16 9.51
CA VAL A 102 17.26 -1.08 9.13
C VAL A 102 17.09 -1.16 7.60
N ARG A 103 17.91 -0.42 6.85
CA ARG A 103 17.93 -0.43 5.39
C ARG A 103 18.16 -1.85 4.85
N ALA A 104 19.08 -2.60 5.44
CA ALA A 104 19.36 -3.97 5.01
C ALA A 104 18.14 -4.89 5.20
N VAL A 105 17.43 -4.77 6.32
CA VAL A 105 16.22 -5.56 6.57
C VAL A 105 15.10 -5.17 5.60
N LEU A 106 14.80 -3.88 5.46
CA LEU A 106 13.75 -3.39 4.55
C LEU A 106 14.03 -3.76 3.10
N LYS A 107 15.28 -3.56 2.64
CA LYS A 107 15.68 -3.92 1.27
C LYS A 107 15.53 -5.42 1.02
N LYS A 108 15.94 -6.27 1.98
CA LYS A 108 15.75 -7.72 1.89
C LYS A 108 14.27 -8.08 1.74
N THR A 109 13.39 -7.42 2.50
CA THR A 109 11.94 -7.61 2.40
C THR A 109 11.41 -7.22 1.03
N VAL A 110 11.80 -6.05 0.50
CA VAL A 110 11.37 -5.59 -0.85
C VAL A 110 11.87 -6.55 -1.94
N THR A 111 13.14 -6.96 -1.89
CA THR A 111 13.70 -7.92 -2.85
C THR A 111 12.94 -9.24 -2.82
N TRP A 112 12.52 -9.71 -1.64
CA TRP A 112 11.68 -10.91 -1.56
C TRP A 112 10.34 -10.73 -2.28
N PHE A 113 9.67 -9.57 -2.12
CA PHE A 113 8.42 -9.30 -2.83
C PHE A 113 8.61 -9.26 -4.35
N ASN A 114 9.65 -8.57 -4.85
CA ASN A 114 9.94 -8.54 -6.29
C ASN A 114 10.11 -9.97 -6.85
N GLU A 115 10.94 -10.79 -6.19
CA GLU A 115 11.18 -12.16 -6.65
C GLU A 115 9.96 -13.07 -6.52
N ALA A 116 9.18 -12.91 -5.45
CA ALA A 116 7.99 -13.72 -5.22
C ALA A 116 6.90 -13.39 -6.24
N ASP A 117 6.74 -12.10 -6.55
CA ASP A 117 5.75 -11.61 -7.50
C ASP A 117 6.05 -12.09 -8.92
N GLU A 118 7.30 -11.95 -9.37
CA GLU A 118 7.76 -12.46 -10.66
C GLU A 118 7.49 -13.98 -10.79
N LYS A 119 7.79 -14.75 -9.74
CA LYS A 119 7.54 -16.21 -9.71
C LYS A 119 6.06 -16.57 -9.72
N ALA A 120 5.21 -15.73 -9.13
CA ALA A 120 3.77 -15.94 -9.07
C ALA A 120 3.04 -15.45 -10.34
N GLY A 121 3.74 -14.78 -11.26
CA GLY A 121 3.17 -14.27 -12.50
C GLY A 121 2.63 -12.83 -12.40
N ASN A 122 3.24 -11.99 -11.56
CA ASN A 122 2.85 -10.60 -11.29
C ASN A 122 1.44 -10.50 -10.70
N VAL A 123 1.28 -11.05 -9.49
CA VAL A 123 0.03 -11.09 -8.74
C VAL A 123 -0.17 -9.89 -7.82
N ILE A 124 0.88 -9.08 -7.59
CA ILE A 124 0.79 -7.82 -6.87
C ILE A 124 0.16 -6.78 -7.81
N GLU A 125 -1.10 -6.42 -7.54
CA GLU A 125 -1.76 -5.32 -8.23
C GLU A 125 -1.74 -4.05 -7.37
N THR A 126 -2.62 -3.08 -7.69
CA THR A 126 -2.61 -1.76 -7.04
C THR A 126 -2.96 -1.85 -5.54
N GLU A 127 -3.89 -2.72 -5.15
CA GLU A 127 -4.31 -2.83 -3.74
C GLU A 127 -3.22 -3.51 -2.89
N GLU A 128 -2.64 -4.59 -3.38
CA GLU A 128 -1.53 -5.29 -2.73
C GLU A 128 -0.31 -4.38 -2.61
N ARG A 129 -0.03 -3.60 -3.66
CA ARG A 129 1.03 -2.61 -3.67
C ARG A 129 0.87 -1.57 -2.57
N GLU A 130 -0.34 -1.02 -2.40
CA GLU A 130 -0.64 -0.09 -1.32
C GLU A 130 -0.43 -0.74 0.06
N ASP A 131 -0.91 -1.97 0.25
CA ASP A 131 -0.76 -2.70 1.52
C ASP A 131 0.71 -2.99 1.86
N ILE A 132 1.52 -3.43 0.89
CA ILE A 132 2.95 -3.70 1.11
C ILE A 132 3.68 -2.40 1.46
N CYS A 133 3.41 -1.31 0.73
CA CYS A 133 4.03 -0.01 1.01
C CYS A 133 3.65 0.49 2.41
N ALA A 134 2.38 0.36 2.81
CA ALA A 134 1.92 0.78 4.12
C ALA A 134 2.65 0.02 5.26
N VAL A 135 2.83 -1.29 5.12
CA VAL A 135 3.56 -2.12 6.09
C VAL A 135 5.04 -1.72 6.17
N LEU A 136 5.69 -1.49 5.03
CA LEU A 136 7.10 -1.09 4.98
C LEU A 136 7.32 0.32 5.58
N GLU A 137 6.41 1.25 5.33
CA GLU A 137 6.42 2.58 5.93
C GLU A 137 6.23 2.50 7.46
N GLU A 138 5.29 1.68 7.92
CA GLU A 138 5.06 1.42 9.34
C GLU A 138 6.32 0.86 10.02
N MET A 139 6.98 -0.13 9.41
CA MET A 139 8.25 -0.66 9.90
C MET A 139 9.34 0.41 9.98
N ALA A 140 9.51 1.21 8.92
CA ALA A 140 10.50 2.29 8.87
C ALA A 140 10.19 3.36 9.94
N HIS A 141 8.91 3.65 10.18
CA HIS A 141 8.44 4.59 11.19
C HIS A 141 8.81 4.11 12.59
N VAL A 142 8.44 2.88 12.96
CA VAL A 142 8.71 2.33 14.30
C VAL A 142 10.21 2.19 14.54
N ALA A 143 10.98 1.86 13.49
CA ALA A 143 12.45 1.86 13.52
C ALA A 143 13.09 3.27 13.59
N ARG A 144 12.29 4.34 13.54
CA ARG A 144 12.71 5.76 13.53
C ARG A 144 13.59 6.13 12.34
N GLN A 145 13.39 5.48 11.19
CA GLN A 145 14.16 5.69 9.95
C GLN A 145 13.25 6.08 8.78
N LYS A 146 12.38 7.09 8.97
CA LYS A 146 11.40 7.54 7.96
C LYS A 146 12.00 7.91 6.60
N VAL A 147 13.27 8.34 6.57
CA VAL A 147 13.99 8.62 5.31
C VAL A 147 14.07 7.41 4.38
N LEU A 148 13.97 6.18 4.92
CA LEU A 148 14.02 4.96 4.13
C LEU A 148 12.73 4.69 3.34
N VAL A 149 11.63 5.40 3.63
CA VAL A 149 10.36 5.28 2.89
C VAL A 149 10.56 5.70 1.43
N GLU A 150 11.27 6.80 1.21
CA GLU A 150 11.62 7.26 -0.14
C GLU A 150 12.53 6.26 -0.87
N GLU A 151 13.43 5.60 -0.14
CA GLU A 151 14.33 4.60 -0.75
C GLU A 151 13.63 3.29 -1.11
N ILE A 152 12.57 2.90 -0.38
CA ILE A 152 11.76 1.71 -0.68
C ILE A 152 11.16 1.82 -2.09
N ASP A 153 10.72 3.02 -2.47
CA ASP A 153 10.15 3.30 -3.79
C ASP A 153 11.15 3.06 -4.93
N GLU A 154 12.45 3.18 -4.67
CA GLU A 154 13.52 2.91 -5.64
C GLU A 154 13.86 1.42 -5.78
N TRP A 155 13.45 0.59 -4.81
CA TRP A 155 13.79 -0.84 -4.78
C TRP A 155 12.69 -1.75 -5.31
N ARG A 156 11.43 -1.30 -5.28
CA ARG A 156 10.29 -2.12 -5.73
C ARG A 156 10.24 -2.21 -7.25
N GLU A 157 9.82 -3.36 -7.76
CA GLU A 157 9.62 -3.62 -9.19
C GLU A 157 8.15 -3.90 -9.55
N TRP A 158 7.27 -3.92 -8.54
CA TRP A 158 5.82 -4.09 -8.60
C TRP A 158 5.05 -2.77 -8.40
#